data_AF-A0A9X9A2F7-F1
#
_entry.id   AF-A0A9X9A2F7-F1
#
_cell.length_a   1.000
_cell.length_b   1.000
_cell.length_c   1.000
_cell.angle_alpha   90.00
_cell.angle_beta   90.00
_cell.angle_gamma   90.00
#
_symmetry.space_group_name_H-M   'P 1'
#
loop_
_entity.id
_entity.type
_entity.pdbx_description
1 polymer ?
#
loop_
_entity_poly.entity_id
_entity_poly.type
_entity_poly.pdbx_seq_one_letter_code
_entity_poly.pdbx_strand_id
1 'polypeptide(L)'
;VLQKSTEKNDVSIMKPEVNYLHGSKDFTMFDGLGPVLIGFFTFFFVFILSGVSFVRERLSGTLERLLSTPVRRWEIVAGYIIGFGIFAFIQSIIIVSFSVYILDLYVAGSIWLTLLITCMLSLTALT
;
A
#
# COMPACT_ATOMS: atom_id res chain seq x y z
N VAL A 1 -71.60 -13.07 -13.82
CA VAL A 1 -71.58 -12.25 -12.59
C VAL A 1 -70.23 -12.43 -11.94
N LEU A 2 -69.41 -11.38 -12.07
CA LEU A 2 -68.31 -10.96 -11.19
C LEU A 2 -67.09 -11.87 -11.00
N GLN A 3 -65.94 -11.28 -11.38
CA GLN A 3 -64.67 -11.31 -10.63
C GLN A 3 -63.63 -12.35 -11.07
N LYS A 4 -62.78 -11.99 -12.03
CA LYS A 4 -61.51 -11.28 -11.72
C LYS A 4 -60.58 -11.34 -12.95
N SER A 5 -60.99 -10.65 -14.01
CA SER A 5 -60.14 -10.28 -15.16
C SER A 5 -59.17 -9.13 -14.80
N THR A 6 -58.55 -9.19 -13.61
CA THR A 6 -57.69 -8.15 -13.06
C THR A 6 -56.55 -8.78 -12.27
N GLU A 7 -55.54 -9.27 -12.99
CA GLU A 7 -54.12 -9.18 -12.62
C GLU A 7 -53.29 -9.47 -13.87
N LYS A 8 -53.58 -8.67 -14.90
CA LYS A 8 -52.63 -8.34 -15.95
C LYS A 8 -51.59 -7.44 -15.31
N ASN A 9 -50.31 -7.79 -15.48
CA ASN A 9 -49.12 -7.04 -15.09
C ASN A 9 -48.71 -7.17 -13.62
N ASP A 10 -48.08 -8.28 -13.25
CA ASP A 10 -47.07 -8.22 -12.19
C ASP A 10 -45.70 -8.47 -12.81
N VAL A 11 -45.13 -7.34 -13.24
CA VAL A 11 -43.72 -7.04 -13.46
C VAL A 11 -42.90 -8.22 -13.99
N SER A 12 -42.78 -8.31 -15.32
CA SER A 12 -41.57 -8.84 -15.93
C SER A 12 -40.42 -8.11 -15.24
N ILE A 13 -39.76 -8.78 -14.30
CA ILE A 13 -38.62 -8.25 -13.57
C ILE A 13 -37.54 -8.09 -14.63
N MET A 14 -37.56 -6.94 -15.28
CA MET A 14 -36.48 -6.40 -16.07
C MET A 14 -35.31 -6.43 -15.12
N LYS A 15 -34.49 -7.48 -15.24
CA LYS A 15 -33.19 -7.54 -14.60
C LYS A 15 -32.54 -6.23 -15.00
N PRO A 16 -32.28 -5.31 -14.05
CA PRO A 16 -31.63 -4.07 -14.42
C PRO A 16 -30.36 -4.48 -15.15
N GLU A 17 -30.15 -3.96 -16.36
CA GLU A 17 -28.91 -4.12 -17.08
C GLU A 17 -27.89 -3.26 -16.33
N VAL A 18 -27.44 -3.77 -15.17
CA VAL A 18 -26.47 -3.11 -14.30
C VAL A 18 -25.13 -3.23 -15.00
N ASN A 19 -24.83 -2.20 -15.78
CA ASN A 19 -23.52 -1.99 -16.35
C ASN A 19 -22.61 -1.45 -15.23
N TYR A 20 -21.87 -2.35 -14.60
CA TYR A 20 -20.92 -1.98 -13.55
C TYR A 20 -19.72 -1.28 -14.18
N LEU A 21 -19.64 0.05 -14.04
CA LEU A 21 -18.49 0.84 -14.48
C LEU A 21 -17.22 0.48 -13.68
N HIS A 22 -17.36 0.18 -12.38
CA HIS A 22 -16.31 -0.34 -11.51
C HIS A 22 -16.88 -1.37 -10.52
N GLY A 23 -16.27 -2.55 -10.48
CA GLY A 23 -16.61 -3.68 -9.61
C GLY A 23 -17.75 -4.56 -10.13
N SER A 24 -17.50 -5.85 -10.37
CA SER A 24 -18.54 -6.81 -10.77
C SER A 24 -19.44 -7.16 -9.58
N LYS A 25 -20.50 -7.95 -9.83
CA LYS A 25 -21.37 -8.50 -8.78
C LYS A 25 -20.60 -9.36 -7.74
N ASP A 26 -19.37 -9.76 -8.07
CA ASP A 26 -18.47 -10.59 -7.27
C ASP A 26 -17.34 -9.77 -6.59
N PHE A 27 -17.39 -8.44 -6.62
CA PHE A 27 -16.36 -7.60 -6.01
C PHE A 27 -16.32 -7.81 -4.49
N THR A 28 -15.19 -8.29 -3.98
CA THR A 28 -15.03 -8.55 -2.55
C THR A 28 -14.50 -7.30 -1.84
N MET A 29 -14.78 -7.17 -0.54
CA MET A 29 -14.22 -6.06 0.25
C MET A 29 -12.68 -6.04 0.22
N PHE A 30 -12.07 -7.19 -0.04
CA PHE A 30 -10.62 -7.33 -0.15
C PHE A 30 -10.06 -6.59 -1.38
N ASP A 31 -10.77 -6.59 -2.52
CA ASP A 31 -10.35 -5.90 -3.74
C ASP A 31 -10.30 -4.37 -3.55
N GLY A 32 -11.23 -3.83 -2.76
CA GLY A 32 -11.26 -2.41 -2.41
C GLY A 32 -10.21 -2.00 -1.36
N LEU A 33 -9.94 -2.87 -0.37
CA LEU A 33 -8.98 -2.60 0.70
C LEU A 33 -7.53 -2.92 0.33
N GLY A 34 -7.31 -3.82 -0.63
CA GLY A 34 -5.99 -4.31 -1.00
C GLY A 34 -4.97 -3.22 -1.30
N PRO A 35 -5.27 -2.26 -2.21
CA PRO A 35 -4.35 -1.16 -2.50
C PRO A 35 -3.99 -0.32 -1.26
N VAL A 36 -4.94 -0.11 -0.36
CA VAL A 36 -4.72 0.64 0.89
C VAL A 36 -3.80 -0.15 1.82
N LEU A 37 -4.00 -1.47 1.93
CA LEU A 37 -3.16 -2.34 2.74
C LEU A 37 -1.72 -2.42 2.22
N ILE A 38 -1.51 -2.44 0.90
CA ILE A 38 -0.18 -2.39 0.28
C ILE A 38 0.59 -1.16 0.74
N GLY A 39 -0.05 0.01 0.65
CA GLY A 39 0.55 1.27 1.09
C GLY A 39 0.81 1.29 2.59
N PHE A 40 -0.17 0.86 3.38
CA PHE A 40 -0.07 0.79 4.83
C PHE A 40 1.08 -0.11 5.29
N PHE A 41 1.17 -1.35 4.79
CA PHE A 41 2.23 -2.28 5.19
C PHE A 41 3.61 -1.80 4.76
N THR A 42 3.73 -1.27 3.54
CA THR A 42 5.00 -0.71 3.06
C THR A 42 5.46 0.42 3.96
N PHE A 43 4.58 1.39 4.23
CA PHE A 43 4.88 2.50 5.11
C PHE A 43 5.24 2.02 6.52
N PHE A 44 4.40 1.16 7.11
CA PHE A 44 4.55 0.71 8.50
C PHE A 44 5.86 -0.02 8.74
N PHE A 45 6.23 -0.94 7.86
CA PHE A 45 7.46 -1.71 8.04
C PHE A 45 8.72 -0.85 7.80
N VAL A 46 8.73 0.01 6.79
CA VAL A 46 9.87 0.91 6.54
C VAL A 46 10.02 1.90 7.69
N PHE A 47 8.89 2.42 8.21
CA PHE A 47 8.85 3.29 9.37
C PHE A 47 9.41 2.61 10.63
N ILE A 48 9.02 1.36 10.92
CA ILE A 48 9.59 0.62 12.06
C ILE A 48 11.08 0.34 11.84
N LEU A 49 11.48 -0.05 10.62
CA LEU A 49 12.88 -0.34 10.31
C LEU A 49 13.78 0.88 10.55
N SER A 50 13.38 2.04 10.03
CA SER A 50 14.07 3.32 10.26
C SER A 50 13.96 3.77 11.72
N GLY A 51 12.76 3.70 12.30
CA GLY A 51 12.44 4.17 13.65
C GLY A 51 13.19 3.41 14.74
N VAL A 52 13.24 2.08 14.69
CA VAL A 52 14.05 1.27 15.61
C VAL A 52 15.51 1.65 15.52
N SER A 53 16.01 1.86 14.30
CA SER A 53 17.40 2.22 14.11
C SER A 53 17.69 3.61 14.65
N PHE A 54 16.79 4.59 14.49
CA PHE A 54 16.89 5.91 15.09
C PHE A 54 16.83 5.88 16.63
N VAL A 55 15.94 5.07 17.20
CA VAL A 55 15.84 4.88 18.66
C VAL A 55 17.14 4.26 19.20
N ARG A 56 17.67 3.24 18.53
CA ARG A 56 18.96 2.63 18.88
C ARG A 56 20.10 3.64 18.86
N GLU A 57 20.14 4.51 17.85
CA GLU A 57 21.14 5.58 17.74
C GLU A 57 21.09 6.52 18.96
N ARG A 58 19.87 6.93 19.37
CA ARG A 58 19.69 7.79 20.55
C ARG A 58 20.03 7.09 21.86
N LEU A 59 19.73 5.80 21.99
CA LEU A 59 20.03 5.03 23.20
C LEU A 59 21.52 4.68 23.33
N SER A 60 22.22 4.49 22.22
CA SER A 60 23.62 4.05 22.22
C SER A 60 24.62 5.20 22.37
N GLY A 61 24.18 6.47 22.29
CA GLY A 61 25.06 7.65 22.40
C GLY A 61 26.13 7.73 21.30
N THR A 62 26.04 6.89 20.28
CA THR A 62 27.05 6.77 19.21
C THR A 62 27.11 8.03 18.37
N LEU A 63 25.96 8.69 18.18
CA LEU A 63 25.86 9.97 17.50
C LEU A 63 26.65 11.08 18.21
N GLU A 64 26.62 11.14 19.55
CA GLU A 64 27.40 12.11 20.32
C GLU A 64 28.91 11.83 20.22
N ARG A 65 29.31 10.55 20.19
CA ARG A 65 30.71 10.14 19.97
C ARG A 65 31.20 10.44 18.56
N LEU A 66 30.35 10.27 17.54
CA LEU A 66 30.67 10.61 16.14
C LEU A 66 30.77 12.12 15.90
N LEU A 67 30.03 12.93 16.64
CA LEU A 67 30.15 14.39 16.61
C LEU A 67 31.42 14.93 17.30
N SER A 68 32.10 14.09 18.08
CA SER A 68 33.42 14.40 18.66
C SER A 68 34.57 14.13 17.67
N THR A 69 34.32 13.31 16.63
CA THR A 69 35.19 13.17 15.45
C THR A 69 34.85 14.22 14.39
N PRO A 70 35.77 14.59 13.48
CA PRO A 70 35.57 15.65 12.47
C PRO A 70 34.63 15.23 11.30
N VAL A 71 33.53 14.53 11.60
CA VAL A 71 32.54 14.04 10.63
C VAL A 71 31.32 14.96 10.66
N ARG A 72 30.80 15.34 9.49
CA ARG A 72 29.66 16.28 9.41
C ARG A 72 28.34 15.52 9.60
N ARG A 73 27.41 16.11 10.34
CA ARG A 73 26.05 15.56 10.61
C ARG A 73 25.32 15.07 9.34
N TRP A 74 25.43 15.82 8.25
CA TRP A 74 24.78 15.49 6.98
C TRP A 74 25.35 14.25 6.29
N GLU A 75 26.62 13.91 6.51
CA GLU A 75 27.24 12.71 5.93
C GLU A 75 26.67 11.44 6.57
N ILE A 76 26.39 11.50 7.88
CA ILE A 76 25.76 10.40 8.64
C ILE A 76 24.32 10.19 8.14
N VAL A 77 23.56 11.27 8.00
CA VAL A 77 22.17 11.22 7.52
C VAL A 77 22.12 10.69 6.08
N ALA A 78 23.01 11.16 5.20
CA ALA A 78 23.08 10.69 3.82
C ALA A 78 23.40 9.19 3.73
N GLY A 79 24.36 8.69 4.54
CA GLY A 79 24.68 7.28 4.61
C GLY A 79 23.50 6.42 5.08
N TYR A 80 22.71 6.93 6.03
CA TYR A 80 21.51 6.27 6.52
C TYR A 80 20.39 6.19 5.47
N ILE A 81 20.12 7.31 4.79
CA ILE A 81 19.11 7.38 3.74
C ILE A 81 19.49 6.42 2.59
N ILE A 82 20.76 6.36 2.22
CA ILE A 82 21.22 5.43 1.17
C ILE A 82 21.12 3.98 1.65
N GLY A 83 21.60 3.68 2.86
CA GLY A 83 21.57 2.33 3.44
C GLY A 83 20.15 1.79 3.55
N PHE A 84 19.28 2.49 4.26
CA PHE A 84 17.88 2.08 4.42
C PHE A 84 17.05 2.27 3.15
N GLY A 85 17.43 3.18 2.26
CA GLY A 85 16.76 3.38 0.96
C GLY A 85 16.84 2.14 0.07
N ILE A 86 17.98 1.46 0.05
CA ILE A 86 18.12 0.18 -0.67
C ILE A 86 17.22 -0.89 -0.07
N PHE A 87 17.16 -0.99 1.27
CA PHE A 87 16.24 -1.91 1.94
C PHE A 87 14.78 -1.59 1.63
N ALA A 88 14.39 -0.30 1.70
CA ALA A 88 13.04 0.16 1.38
C ALA A 88 12.66 -0.13 -0.08
N PHE A 89 13.61 -0.02 -1.01
CA PHE A 89 13.41 -0.35 -2.41
C PHE A 89 13.17 -1.85 -2.61
N ILE A 90 14.06 -2.71 -2.09
CA ILE A 90 13.91 -4.17 -2.17
C ILE A 90 12.60 -4.60 -1.52
N GLN A 91 12.28 -4.03 -0.36
CA GLN A 91 11.06 -4.30 0.36
C GLN A 91 9.80 -3.92 -0.45
N SER A 92 9.81 -2.76 -1.12
CA SER A 92 8.67 -2.35 -1.96
C SER A 92 8.40 -3.35 -3.09
N ILE A 93 9.45 -3.90 -3.71
CA ILE A 93 9.33 -4.93 -4.75
C ILE A 93 8.72 -6.21 -4.17
N ILE A 94 9.18 -6.64 -2.99
CA ILE A 94 8.67 -7.84 -2.32
C ILE A 94 7.18 -7.68 -2.01
N ILE A 95 6.76 -6.54 -1.44
CA ILE A 95 5.37 -6.31 -1.05
C ILE A 95 4.45 -6.26 -2.27
N VAL A 96 4.84 -5.55 -3.34
CA VAL A 96 4.06 -5.48 -4.58
C VAL A 96 3.96 -6.84 -5.24
N SER A 97 5.07 -7.58 -5.32
CA SER A 97 5.08 -8.93 -5.88
C SER A 97 4.20 -9.88 -5.08
N PHE A 98 4.29 -9.83 -3.75
CA PHE A 98 3.45 -10.65 -2.87
C PHE A 98 1.96 -10.33 -3.06
N SER A 99 1.63 -9.06 -3.19
CA SER A 99 0.24 -8.61 -3.34
C SER A 99 -0.37 -8.99 -4.68
N VAL A 100 0.41 -9.01 -5.76
CA VAL A 100 -0.07 -9.42 -7.08
C VAL A 100 -0.14 -10.95 -7.21
N TYR A 101 0.91 -11.67 -6.79
CA TYR A 101 1.00 -13.11 -7.06
C TYR A 101 0.33 -14.00 -6.00
N ILE A 102 0.33 -13.59 -4.73
CA ILE A 102 -0.23 -14.42 -3.64
C ILE A 102 -1.65 -14.00 -3.30
N LEU A 103 -1.91 -12.69 -3.26
CA LEU A 103 -3.21 -12.15 -2.86
C LEU A 103 -4.17 -11.94 -4.04
N ASP A 104 -3.71 -12.16 -5.27
CA ASP A 104 -4.47 -12.01 -6.53
C ASP A 104 -5.27 -10.70 -6.57
N LEU A 105 -4.66 -9.62 -6.06
CA LEU A 105 -5.35 -8.35 -5.90
C LEU A 105 -5.66 -7.72 -7.26
N TYR A 106 -6.90 -7.27 -7.42
CA TYR A 106 -7.34 -6.59 -8.63
C TYR A 106 -6.72 -5.20 -8.75
N VAL A 107 -5.52 -5.15 -9.33
CA VAL A 107 -4.86 -3.89 -9.67
C VAL A 107 -5.43 -3.43 -11.00
N ALA A 108 -6.43 -2.54 -10.95
CA ALA A 108 -7.08 -1.98 -12.15
C ALA A 108 -6.13 -1.15 -13.06
N GLY A 109 -4.88 -0.90 -12.64
CA GLY A 109 -3.88 -0.13 -13.35
C GLY A 109 -2.60 -0.91 -13.69
N SER A 110 -1.53 -0.20 -14.08
CA SER A 110 -0.23 -0.82 -14.36
C SER A 110 0.50 -1.20 -13.07
N ILE A 111 1.01 -2.44 -13.01
CA ILE A 111 1.88 -2.92 -11.93
C ILE A 111 3.09 -1.99 -11.72
N TRP A 112 3.58 -1.38 -12.81
CA TRP A 112 4.70 -0.44 -12.74
C TRP A 112 4.37 0.84 -11.98
N LEU A 113 3.15 1.38 -12.17
CA LEU A 113 2.67 2.55 -11.43
C LEU A 113 2.53 2.23 -9.94
N THR A 114 1.98 1.05 -9.62
CA THR A 114 1.87 0.57 -8.23
C THR A 114 3.24 0.46 -7.56
N LEU A 115 4.23 -0.10 -8.26
CA LEU A 115 5.61 -0.20 -7.76
C LEU A 115 6.22 1.19 -7.54
N LEU A 116 6.05 2.11 -8.50
CA LEU A 116 6.59 3.47 -8.40
C LEU A 116 5.99 4.23 -7.21
N ILE A 117 4.67 4.19 -7.05
CA ILE A 117 3.97 4.85 -5.93
C ILE A 117 4.39 4.24 -4.60
N THR A 118 4.47 2.92 -4.52
CA THR A 118 4.87 2.19 -3.29
C THR A 118 6.33 2.50 -2.92
N CYS A 119 7.21 2.62 -3.92
CA CYS A 119 8.59 3.04 -3.73
C CYS A 119 8.70 4.51 -3.26
N MET A 120 7.94 5.44 -3.85
CA MET A 120 7.91 6.83 -3.39
C MET A 120 7.38 6.93 -1.95
N LEU A 121 6.36 6.14 -1.63
CA LEU A 121 5.79 6.06 -0.28
C LEU A 121 6.81 5.53 0.72
N SER A 122 7.58 4.48 0.37
CA SER A 122 8.62 3.94 1.24
C SER A 122 9.75 4.93 1.48
N LEU A 123 10.18 5.68 0.46
CA LEU A 123 11.16 6.76 0.65
C LEU A 123 10.64 7.85 1.59
N THR A 124 9.37 8.23 1.46
CA THR A 124 8.74 9.24 2.33
C THR A 124 8.70 8.78 3.79
N ALA A 125 8.55 7.48 4.04
CA ALA A 125 8.55 6.93 5.39
C ALA A 125 9.94 6.93 6.05
N LEU A 126 11.00 6.95 5.25
CA LEU A 126 12.39 6.91 5.71
C LEU A 126 12.92 8.29 6.13
N THR A 127 12.53 9.35 5.41
CA THR A 127 12.98 10.73 5.61
C THR A 127 12.23 11.43 6.74
#